data_AF-A0A8H4TSF8-F1
#
_entry.id   AF-A0A8H4TSF8-F1
#
_cell.length_a   1.000
_cell.length_b   1.000
_cell.length_c   1.000
_cell.angle_alpha   90.00
_cell.angle_beta   90.00
_cell.angle_gamma   90.00
#
_symmetry.space_group_name_H-M   'P 1'
#
loop_
_entity.id
_entity.type
_entity.pdbx_description
1 polymer ?
#
loop_
_entity_poly.entity_id
_entity_poly.type
_entity_poly.pdbx_seq_one_letter_code
_entity_poly.pdbx_strand_id
1 'polypeptide(L)'
;MKTQALAASLFGVAYAANDGSQYPLSYGTAWAGPVRYADNFNLSGNSTGFTMAEATLVMPHLEIPKKPREEVNQYTASYWIGLDGVLSSDVIRGLWQAGVIMSLWPNGTTQYTGFHEWIPHDPIHISTSQLAISEGDHIQVVLKTNNNGYRGSTTLTNLNTSKTYTHSQDAATSRRGPAFPAQGATAEWIIEAGTYLNGPRDKGKCSLPGDGNEDQGQITAVLWNDTKTIYTRSSTKGDRVSIEYVEEHFSPK
;
A
#
# COMPACT_ATOMS: atom_id res chain seq x y z
N MET A 1 -27.98 -60.38 19.24
CA MET A 1 -26.51 -60.19 19.13
C MET A 1 -26.25 -58.84 18.47
N LYS A 2 -25.46 -57.99 19.13
CA LYS A 2 -25.00 -56.69 18.63
C LYS A 2 -23.80 -56.90 17.72
N THR A 3 -23.74 -56.16 16.61
CA THR A 3 -22.48 -55.77 15.95
C THR A 3 -22.66 -54.38 15.34
N GLN A 4 -21.79 -53.46 15.77
CA GLN A 4 -21.63 -52.12 15.22
C GLN A 4 -20.83 -52.17 13.91
N ALA A 5 -21.06 -51.20 13.03
CA ALA A 5 -20.01 -50.66 12.17
C ALA A 5 -20.21 -49.14 12.03
N LEU A 6 -19.20 -48.39 12.50
CA LEU A 6 -18.96 -46.97 12.23
C LEU A 6 -18.71 -46.79 10.72
N ALA A 7 -19.23 -45.71 10.14
CA ALA A 7 -18.63 -45.11 8.95
C ALA A 7 -18.63 -43.59 9.09
N ALA A 8 -17.43 -43.04 8.93
CA ALA A 8 -17.03 -41.69 9.28
C ALA A 8 -17.74 -40.63 8.44
N SER A 9 -18.04 -39.49 9.08
CA SER A 9 -18.32 -38.23 8.40
C SER A 9 -17.07 -37.81 7.63
N LEU A 10 -17.07 -38.06 6.32
CA LEU A 10 -16.17 -37.38 5.41
C LEU A 10 -16.58 -35.92 5.38
N PHE A 11 -15.83 -35.10 6.12
CA PHE A 11 -15.76 -33.67 5.89
C PHE A 11 -15.40 -33.47 4.41
N GLY A 12 -16.38 -33.02 3.64
CA GLY A 12 -16.15 -32.54 2.29
C GLY A 12 -15.09 -31.45 2.38
N VAL A 13 -13.95 -31.69 1.75
CA VAL A 13 -12.98 -30.64 1.46
C VAL A 13 -13.72 -29.66 0.57
N ALA A 14 -14.14 -28.54 1.15
CA ALA A 14 -14.59 -27.40 0.36
C ALA A 14 -13.37 -26.96 -0.45
N TYR A 15 -13.43 -27.20 -1.75
CA TYR A 15 -12.52 -26.58 -2.71
C TYR A 15 -12.65 -25.08 -2.53
N ALA A 16 -11.59 -24.43 -2.06
CA ALA A 16 -11.48 -22.99 -2.13
C ALA A 16 -11.62 -22.60 -3.59
N ALA A 17 -12.54 -21.66 -3.86
CA ALA A 17 -12.71 -21.08 -5.17
C ALA A 17 -11.35 -20.58 -5.67
N ASN A 18 -11.02 -20.92 -6.91
CA ASN A 18 -9.83 -20.42 -7.58
C ASN A 18 -10.05 -18.91 -7.77
N ASP A 19 -9.37 -18.10 -6.95
CA ASP A 19 -9.34 -16.64 -7.06
C ASP A 19 -8.91 -16.29 -8.48
N GLY A 20 -9.70 -15.48 -9.18
CA GLY A 20 -9.45 -15.04 -10.55
C GLY A 20 -8.22 -14.13 -10.68
N SER A 21 -7.45 -13.90 -9.61
CA SER A 21 -6.17 -13.20 -9.66
C SER A 21 -5.11 -14.03 -10.41
N GLN A 22 -4.71 -13.56 -11.60
CA GLN A 22 -3.68 -14.21 -12.42
C GLN A 22 -2.27 -14.18 -11.79
N TYR A 23 -2.07 -13.53 -10.64
CA TYR A 23 -0.75 -13.23 -10.11
C TYR A 23 -0.66 -13.40 -8.59
N PRO A 24 0.40 -14.07 -8.08
CA PRO A 24 0.58 -14.23 -6.64
C PRO A 24 0.90 -12.87 -6.00
N LEU A 25 0.09 -12.47 -5.01
CA LEU A 25 0.20 -11.21 -4.26
C LEU A 25 1.37 -11.27 -3.23
N SER A 26 2.13 -10.18 -3.13
CA SER A 26 3.24 -10.01 -2.17
C SER A 26 2.91 -9.07 -0.99
N TYR A 27 1.66 -8.61 -0.86
CA TYR A 27 1.31 -7.62 0.15
C TYR A 27 1.56 -8.07 1.58
N GLY A 28 2.15 -7.17 2.38
CA GLY A 28 2.19 -7.26 3.83
C GLY A 28 0.88 -6.80 4.47
N THR A 29 0.74 -7.02 5.77
CA THR A 29 -0.49 -6.71 6.52
C THR A 29 -0.73 -5.22 6.77
N ALA A 30 0.17 -4.36 6.30
CA ALA A 30 0.20 -2.94 6.64
C ALA A 30 -0.46 -2.04 5.58
N TRP A 31 -0.78 -2.56 4.39
CA TRP A 31 -1.22 -1.76 3.25
C TRP A 31 -2.72 -1.89 3.01
N ALA A 32 -3.38 -0.78 2.68
CA ALA A 32 -4.76 -0.77 2.23
C ALA A 32 -4.98 0.27 1.14
N GLY A 33 -5.86 -0.03 0.20
CA GLY A 33 -6.21 0.87 -0.91
C GLY A 33 -6.35 0.11 -2.23
N PRO A 34 -6.78 0.80 -3.29
CA PRO A 34 -6.99 0.21 -4.59
C PRO A 34 -5.68 -0.01 -5.35
N VAL A 35 -5.73 -1.04 -6.17
CA VAL A 35 -4.66 -1.50 -7.05
C VAL A 35 -5.26 -1.67 -8.43
N ARG A 36 -4.57 -1.18 -9.44
CA ARG A 36 -4.91 -1.42 -10.85
C ARG A 36 -3.81 -2.24 -11.48
N TYR A 37 -4.20 -3.29 -12.18
CA TYR A 37 -3.32 -4.13 -12.97
C TYR A 37 -3.35 -3.64 -14.42
N ALA A 38 -2.20 -3.56 -15.06
CA ALA A 38 -2.11 -3.17 -16.46
C ALA A 38 -2.68 -4.29 -17.35
N ASP A 39 -3.57 -3.93 -18.27
CA ASP A 39 -4.15 -4.88 -19.21
C ASP A 39 -3.06 -5.51 -20.08
N ASN A 40 -3.13 -6.84 -20.24
CA ASN A 40 -2.21 -7.62 -21.07
C ASN A 40 -0.71 -7.44 -20.72
N PHE A 41 -0.40 -7.09 -19.47
CA PHE A 41 0.99 -6.99 -19.03
C PHE A 41 1.67 -8.37 -19.03
N ASN A 42 2.75 -8.50 -19.79
CA ASN A 42 3.52 -9.75 -19.82
C ASN A 42 4.59 -9.71 -18.74
N LEU A 43 4.32 -10.39 -17.61
CA LEU A 43 5.23 -10.45 -16.48
C LEU A 43 6.60 -11.04 -16.81
N SER A 44 6.67 -11.99 -17.75
CA SER A 44 7.90 -12.68 -18.15
C SER A 44 8.65 -11.99 -19.28
N GLY A 45 8.09 -10.90 -19.82
CA GLY A 45 8.65 -10.14 -20.93
C GLY A 45 9.12 -8.74 -20.54
N ASN A 46 9.79 -8.08 -21.48
CA ASN A 46 10.24 -6.69 -21.34
C ASN A 46 9.10 -5.70 -21.70
N SER A 47 7.92 -5.90 -21.11
CA SER A 47 6.75 -5.06 -21.37
C SER A 47 6.66 -3.89 -20.39
N THR A 48 6.14 -2.76 -20.87
CA THR A 48 5.85 -1.58 -20.06
C THR A 48 4.34 -1.48 -19.89
N GLY A 49 3.87 -1.33 -18.65
CA GLY A 49 2.47 -1.11 -18.33
C GLY A 49 2.21 0.38 -18.08
N PHE A 50 1.69 0.71 -16.91
CA PHE A 50 1.51 2.10 -16.49
C PHE A 50 2.84 2.84 -16.42
N THR A 51 2.89 4.01 -17.06
CA THR A 51 4.07 4.90 -17.01
C THR A 51 3.83 6.12 -16.13
N MET A 52 2.63 6.26 -15.56
CA MET A 52 2.24 7.36 -14.70
C MET A 52 1.22 6.90 -13.67
N ALA A 53 1.38 7.39 -12.44
CA ALA A 53 0.34 7.39 -11.41
C ALA A 53 0.21 8.81 -10.84
N GLU A 54 -1.02 9.19 -10.49
CA GLU A 54 -1.31 10.53 -9.96
C GLU A 54 -2.40 10.46 -8.89
N ALA A 55 -2.29 11.32 -7.88
CA ALA A 55 -3.32 11.57 -6.88
C ALA A 55 -3.20 12.96 -6.28
N THR A 56 -4.31 13.45 -5.70
CA THR A 56 -4.28 14.53 -4.72
C THR A 56 -4.53 13.93 -3.34
N LEU A 57 -3.53 13.97 -2.48
CA LEU A 57 -3.60 13.51 -1.10
C LEU A 57 -4.07 14.65 -0.21
N VAL A 58 -5.18 14.46 0.50
CA VAL A 58 -5.68 15.44 1.47
C VAL A 58 -5.15 15.05 2.85
N MET A 59 -4.38 15.93 3.48
CA MET A 59 -3.76 15.64 4.77
C MET A 59 -4.83 15.65 5.88
N PRO A 60 -5.05 14.52 6.57
CA PRO A 60 -6.10 14.40 7.57
C PRO A 60 -5.66 15.06 8.88
N HIS A 61 -6.61 15.33 9.76
CA HIS A 61 -6.31 15.51 11.18
C HIS A 61 -5.87 14.18 11.80
N LEU A 62 -4.86 14.19 12.67
CA LEU A 62 -4.35 12.98 13.33
C LEU A 62 -4.77 12.95 14.81
N GLU A 63 -5.32 11.82 15.23
CA GLU A 63 -5.67 11.54 16.61
C GLU A 63 -5.06 10.21 17.07
N ILE A 64 -4.79 10.09 18.38
CA ILE A 64 -4.30 8.84 18.95
C ILE A 64 -5.45 7.82 18.86
N PRO A 65 -5.20 6.60 18.36
CA PRO A 65 -6.20 5.54 18.33
C PRO A 65 -6.85 5.37 19.71
N LYS A 66 -8.16 5.12 19.77
CA LYS A 66 -8.85 4.88 21.06
C LYS A 66 -8.51 3.51 21.61
N LYS A 67 -8.17 2.57 20.74
CA LYS A 67 -7.77 1.20 21.07
C LYS A 67 -6.51 0.83 20.29
N PRO A 68 -5.36 1.45 20.61
CA PRO A 68 -4.11 1.09 19.97
C PRO A 68 -3.74 -0.34 20.37
N ARG A 69 -3.14 -1.09 19.43
CA ARG A 69 -2.59 -2.42 19.72
C ARG A 69 -1.52 -2.35 20.81
N GLU A 70 -0.73 -1.29 20.78
CA GLU A 70 0.32 -0.99 21.74
C GLU A 70 0.43 0.52 21.91
N GLU A 71 0.67 0.97 23.14
CA GLU A 71 1.02 2.36 23.41
C GLU A 71 2.48 2.60 23.08
N VAL A 72 2.72 3.60 22.23
CA VAL A 72 4.03 3.83 21.63
C VAL A 72 4.39 5.31 21.71
N ASN A 73 5.69 5.61 21.61
CA ASN A 73 6.17 6.99 21.65
C ASN A 73 5.90 7.78 20.36
N GLN A 74 5.55 7.09 19.27
CA GLN A 74 5.21 7.69 17.97
C GLN A 74 4.32 6.73 17.20
N TYR A 75 3.14 7.21 16.78
CA TYR A 75 2.26 6.54 15.83
C TYR A 75 2.58 7.06 14.43
N THR A 76 2.64 6.17 13.45
CA THR A 76 2.92 6.55 12.06
C THR A 76 1.99 5.85 11.08
N ALA A 77 1.63 6.59 10.04
CA ALA A 77 0.95 6.09 8.85
C ALA A 77 1.48 6.85 7.63
N SER A 78 1.25 6.35 6.43
CA SER A 78 1.59 7.07 5.21
C SER A 78 0.48 6.96 4.19
N TYR A 79 0.32 8.03 3.39
CA TYR A 79 -0.41 7.99 2.13
C TYR A 79 0.60 8.02 1.01
N TRP A 80 0.52 7.10 0.06
CA TRP A 80 1.40 7.09 -1.08
C TRP A 80 0.71 6.54 -2.33
N ILE A 81 1.25 6.93 -3.48
CA ILE A 81 0.96 6.28 -4.75
C ILE A 81 2.21 5.54 -5.23
N GLY A 82 2.01 4.48 -5.99
CA GLY A 82 3.10 3.60 -6.42
C GLY A 82 2.89 3.03 -7.82
N LEU A 83 3.99 2.66 -8.45
CA LEU A 83 4.05 1.81 -9.63
C LEU A 83 4.79 0.53 -9.26
N ASP A 84 4.19 -0.62 -9.60
CA ASP A 84 4.57 -1.96 -9.12
C ASP A 84 4.44 -2.11 -7.60
N GLY A 85 4.99 -3.17 -7.00
CA GLY A 85 4.97 -3.40 -5.54
C GLY A 85 4.17 -4.64 -5.11
N VAL A 86 2.96 -4.84 -5.65
CA VAL A 86 2.10 -5.97 -5.26
C VAL A 86 2.51 -7.32 -5.81
N LEU A 87 3.08 -7.37 -7.02
CA LEU A 87 3.26 -8.63 -7.73
C LEU A 87 4.48 -9.36 -7.17
N SER A 88 4.25 -10.56 -6.63
CA SER A 88 5.36 -11.50 -6.43
C SER A 88 5.69 -12.14 -7.78
N SER A 89 6.94 -12.06 -8.20
CA SER A 89 7.41 -12.72 -9.41
C SER A 89 8.89 -13.04 -9.29
N ASP A 90 9.34 -14.06 -10.01
CA ASP A 90 10.77 -14.38 -10.16
C ASP A 90 11.51 -13.34 -11.01
N VAL A 91 10.79 -12.38 -11.59
CA VAL A 91 11.36 -11.26 -12.36
C VAL A 91 11.69 -10.11 -11.42
N ILE A 92 12.90 -9.58 -11.57
CA ILE A 92 13.41 -8.46 -10.78
C ILE A 92 12.58 -7.21 -11.05
N ARG A 93 11.92 -6.69 -10.01
CA ARG A 93 11.07 -5.50 -10.04
C ARG A 93 11.31 -4.66 -8.79
N GLY A 94 11.22 -3.34 -8.95
CA GLY A 94 11.19 -2.40 -7.84
C GLY A 94 9.80 -1.83 -7.64
N LEU A 95 9.58 -1.17 -6.50
CA LEU A 95 8.42 -0.31 -6.26
C LEU A 95 8.92 1.13 -6.34
N TRP A 96 8.40 1.90 -7.30
CA TRP A 96 8.59 3.35 -7.32
C TRP A 96 7.39 4.02 -6.68
N GLN A 97 7.61 4.67 -5.53
CA GLN A 97 6.54 5.26 -4.73
C GLN A 97 6.88 6.66 -4.22
N ALA A 98 5.84 7.45 -3.98
CA ALA A 98 5.97 8.73 -3.30
C ALA A 98 4.67 9.12 -2.59
N GLY A 99 4.81 9.94 -1.55
CA GLY A 99 3.69 10.27 -0.70
C GLY A 99 4.06 11.12 0.49
N VAL A 100 3.25 11.01 1.54
CA VAL A 100 3.44 11.72 2.80
C VAL A 100 3.38 10.73 3.96
N ILE A 101 4.42 10.74 4.79
CA ILE A 101 4.45 10.09 6.09
C ILE A 101 3.84 11.03 7.13
N MET A 102 2.88 10.52 7.89
CA MET A 102 2.17 11.19 8.96
C MET A 102 2.67 10.60 10.29
N SER A 103 3.07 11.47 11.21
CA SER A 103 3.52 11.09 12.55
C SER A 103 2.73 11.82 13.61
N LEU A 104 2.41 11.11 14.68
CA LEU A 104 1.71 11.64 15.85
C LEU A 104 2.40 11.15 17.12
N TRP A 105 2.69 12.09 18.03
CA TRP A 105 3.26 11.79 19.34
C TRP A 105 2.19 11.86 20.44
N PRO A 106 2.36 11.16 21.58
CA PRO A 106 1.41 11.17 22.69
C PRO A 106 1.05 12.55 23.25
N ASN A 107 1.91 13.55 23.05
CA ASN A 107 1.67 14.93 23.46
C ASN A 107 0.79 15.72 22.48
N GLY A 108 0.27 15.08 21.43
CA GLY A 108 -0.55 15.70 20.39
C GLY A 108 0.24 16.42 19.28
N THR A 109 1.58 16.36 19.31
CA THR A 109 2.39 16.91 18.21
C THR A 109 2.17 16.07 16.96
N THR A 110 1.99 16.73 15.81
CA THR A 110 1.85 16.07 14.51
C THR A 110 2.97 16.51 13.55
N GLN A 111 3.32 15.64 12.61
CA GLN A 111 4.26 15.94 11.55
C GLN A 111 3.84 15.25 10.25
N TYR A 112 3.91 16.01 9.15
CA TYR A 112 3.66 15.53 7.80
C TYR A 112 4.97 15.69 7.00
N THR A 113 5.53 14.58 6.54
CA THR A 113 6.82 14.56 5.84
C THR A 113 6.64 13.95 4.46
N GLY A 114 6.85 14.74 3.41
CA GLY A 114 6.87 14.21 2.05
C GLY A 114 8.04 13.24 1.87
N PHE A 115 7.86 12.22 1.03
CA PHE A 115 8.93 11.27 0.72
C PHE A 115 8.80 10.73 -0.71
N HIS A 116 9.89 10.14 -1.19
CA HIS A 116 9.87 9.22 -2.31
C HIS A 116 10.82 8.06 -2.06
N GLU A 117 10.55 6.92 -2.66
CA GLU A 117 11.32 5.70 -2.44
C GLU A 117 11.32 4.85 -3.70
N TRP A 118 12.48 4.25 -3.98
CA TRP A 118 12.60 3.24 -5.01
C TRP A 118 13.11 1.95 -4.36
N ILE A 119 12.19 1.06 -3.99
CA ILE A 119 12.56 -0.20 -3.34
C ILE A 119 13.46 -1.00 -4.29
N PRO A 120 14.62 -1.51 -3.82
CA PRO A 120 14.96 -1.77 -2.42
C PRO A 120 15.80 -0.71 -1.69
N HIS A 121 15.92 0.52 -2.21
CA HIS A 121 16.56 1.61 -1.45
C HIS A 121 15.62 2.16 -0.38
N ASP A 122 16.22 2.70 0.68
CA ASP A 122 15.49 3.37 1.76
C ASP A 122 14.74 4.63 1.25
N PRO A 123 13.65 5.05 1.92
CA PRO A 123 12.92 6.26 1.55
C PRO A 123 13.78 7.52 1.73
N ILE A 124 13.64 8.45 0.80
CA ILE A 124 14.26 9.77 0.85
C ILE A 124 13.21 10.76 1.32
N HIS A 125 13.49 11.38 2.46
CA HIS A 125 12.60 12.35 3.09
C HIS A 125 12.80 13.74 2.46
N ILE A 126 11.70 14.41 2.14
CA ILE A 126 11.67 15.78 1.64
C ILE A 126 11.68 16.71 2.85
N SER A 127 12.66 17.60 2.91
CA SER A 127 12.75 18.55 4.03
C SER A 127 11.66 19.61 3.98
N THR A 128 11.31 20.18 5.13
CA THR A 128 10.28 21.22 5.25
C THR A 128 10.61 22.49 4.45
N SER A 129 11.88 22.79 4.22
CA SER A 129 12.31 23.92 3.39
C SER A 129 12.07 23.69 1.89
N GLN A 130 12.13 22.42 1.46
CA GLN A 130 11.81 22.00 0.09
C GLN A 130 10.31 21.93 -0.13
N LEU A 131 9.56 21.34 0.81
CA LEU A 131 8.10 21.26 0.75
C LEU A 131 7.52 21.18 2.16
N ALA A 132 6.93 22.28 2.62
CA ALA A 132 6.17 22.29 3.87
C ALA A 132 4.80 21.67 3.62
N ILE A 133 4.37 20.76 4.51
CA ILE A 133 3.09 20.07 4.47
C ILE A 133 2.47 20.17 5.85
N SER A 134 1.18 20.49 5.91
CA SER A 134 0.41 20.60 7.14
C SER A 134 -0.93 19.88 7.01
N GLU A 135 -1.59 19.68 8.15
CA GLU A 135 -2.98 19.24 8.19
C GLU A 135 -3.87 20.09 7.26
N GLY A 136 -4.78 19.44 6.52
CA GLY A 136 -5.68 20.10 5.58
C GLY A 136 -5.07 20.51 4.24
N ASP A 137 -3.75 20.38 4.07
CA ASP A 137 -3.12 20.63 2.77
C ASP A 137 -3.50 19.57 1.74
N HIS A 138 -3.60 20.01 0.48
CA HIS A 138 -3.83 19.16 -0.67
C HIS A 138 -2.51 18.99 -1.42
N ILE A 139 -1.96 17.78 -1.38
CA ILE A 139 -0.68 17.45 -1.99
C ILE A 139 -0.94 16.67 -3.28
N GLN A 140 -0.73 17.31 -4.42
CA GLN A 140 -0.70 16.60 -5.70
C GLN A 140 0.61 15.81 -5.79
N VAL A 141 0.50 14.50 -6.00
CA VAL A 141 1.63 13.60 -6.20
C VAL A 141 1.53 13.02 -7.60
N VAL A 142 2.62 13.12 -8.36
CA VAL A 142 2.72 12.55 -9.70
C VAL A 142 3.98 11.70 -9.78
N LEU A 143 3.82 10.43 -10.07
CA LEU A 143 4.91 9.52 -10.41
C LEU A 143 4.92 9.27 -11.91
N LYS A 144 6.12 9.24 -12.50
CA LYS A 144 6.31 8.81 -13.88
C LYS A 144 7.49 7.88 -13.98
N THR A 145 7.41 6.93 -14.90
CA THR A 145 8.54 6.11 -15.33
C THR A 145 8.73 6.19 -16.84
N ASN A 146 9.97 6.03 -17.26
CA ASN A 146 10.36 5.88 -18.65
C ASN A 146 11.51 4.87 -18.75
N ASN A 147 12.04 4.68 -19.96
CA ASN A 147 13.08 3.70 -20.22
C ASN A 147 12.68 2.30 -19.68
N ASN A 148 11.43 1.89 -19.94
CA ASN A 148 10.85 0.63 -19.45
C ASN A 148 11.04 0.45 -17.93
N GLY A 149 10.73 1.48 -17.16
CA GLY A 149 10.82 1.42 -15.70
C GLY A 149 12.22 1.58 -15.13
N TYR A 150 13.26 1.79 -15.94
CA TYR A 150 14.62 1.99 -15.43
C TYR A 150 14.94 3.43 -15.02
N ARG A 151 14.03 4.37 -15.28
CA ARG A 151 14.16 5.76 -14.83
C ARG A 151 12.81 6.30 -14.43
N GLY A 152 12.80 7.04 -13.32
CA GLY A 152 11.59 7.54 -12.71
C GLY A 152 11.74 9.00 -12.29
N SER A 153 10.60 9.66 -12.20
CA SER A 153 10.48 11.00 -11.66
C SER A 153 9.28 11.08 -10.74
N THR A 154 9.39 11.95 -9.74
CA THR A 154 8.31 12.27 -8.81
C THR A 154 8.16 13.77 -8.70
N THR A 155 6.91 14.24 -8.61
CA THR A 155 6.58 15.62 -8.32
C THR A 155 5.56 15.64 -7.20
N LEU A 156 5.87 16.41 -6.14
CA LEU A 156 4.94 16.70 -5.05
C LEU A 156 4.67 18.20 -5.04
N THR A 157 3.42 18.59 -5.25
CA THR A 157 2.97 19.98 -5.22
C THR A 157 2.01 20.18 -4.07
N ASN A 158 2.35 21.05 -3.14
CA ASN A 158 1.38 21.52 -2.15
C ASN A 158 0.51 22.59 -2.82
N LEU A 159 -0.73 22.23 -3.16
CA LEU A 159 -1.66 23.09 -3.89
C LEU A 159 -2.07 24.32 -3.07
N ASN A 160 -2.03 24.23 -1.73
CA ASN A 160 -2.35 25.33 -0.83
C ASN A 160 -1.27 26.42 -0.86
N THR A 161 0.00 26.04 -1.03
CA THR A 161 1.14 26.99 -1.04
C THR A 161 1.77 27.20 -2.42
N SER A 162 1.32 26.44 -3.43
CA SER A 162 1.91 26.33 -4.77
C SER A 162 3.39 25.92 -4.79
N LYS A 163 3.95 25.47 -3.66
CA LYS A 163 5.33 24.96 -3.61
C LYS A 163 5.40 23.57 -4.22
N THR A 164 6.45 23.35 -5.00
CA THR A 164 6.66 22.11 -5.75
C THR A 164 8.04 21.55 -5.44
N TYR A 165 8.08 20.27 -5.10
CA TYR A 165 9.28 19.45 -5.10
C TYR A 165 9.28 18.55 -6.33
N THR A 166 10.44 18.36 -6.97
CA THR A 166 10.59 17.43 -8.08
C THR A 166 11.92 16.72 -7.98
N HIS A 167 11.91 15.41 -8.23
CA HIS A 167 13.10 14.58 -8.21
C HIS A 167 13.06 13.57 -9.35
N SER A 168 14.24 13.14 -9.80
CA SER A 168 14.39 12.10 -10.82
C SER A 168 15.62 11.26 -10.53
N GLN A 169 15.51 9.97 -10.76
CA GLN A 169 16.60 9.02 -10.54
C GLN A 169 16.47 7.82 -11.46
N ASP A 170 17.58 7.11 -11.63
CA ASP A 170 17.57 5.78 -12.23
C ASP A 170 17.04 4.75 -11.21
N ALA A 171 16.62 3.59 -11.73
CA ALA A 171 16.11 2.50 -10.91
C ALA A 171 17.12 2.07 -9.84
N ALA A 172 16.60 1.72 -8.67
CA ALA A 172 17.43 1.26 -7.57
C ALA A 172 18.26 0.04 -7.99
N THR A 173 19.50 -0.03 -7.51
CA THR A 173 20.42 -1.14 -7.78
C THR A 173 20.86 -1.78 -6.47
N SER A 174 20.98 -3.10 -6.44
CA SER A 174 21.70 -3.78 -5.35
C SER A 174 23.21 -3.74 -5.63
N ARG A 175 24.03 -3.67 -4.58
CA ARG A 175 25.50 -3.61 -4.73
C ARG A 175 26.01 -4.88 -5.44
N ARG A 176 26.46 -4.73 -6.69
CA ARG A 176 26.86 -5.82 -7.61
C ARG A 176 25.73 -6.74 -8.08
N GLY A 177 24.48 -6.35 -7.87
CA GLY A 177 23.32 -7.09 -8.39
C GLY A 177 22.53 -6.28 -9.43
N PRO A 178 21.32 -6.72 -9.77
CA PRO A 178 20.54 -6.11 -10.84
C PRO A 178 19.99 -4.73 -10.42
N ALA A 179 19.55 -3.98 -11.43
CA ALA A 179 18.64 -2.85 -11.26
C ALA A 179 17.20 -3.37 -11.11
N PHE A 180 16.39 -2.67 -10.31
CA PHE A 180 15.03 -3.02 -9.93
C PHE A 180 14.04 -2.07 -10.60
N PRO A 181 13.66 -2.32 -11.88
CA PRO A 181 12.79 -1.41 -12.62
C PRO A 181 11.36 -1.42 -12.08
N ALA A 182 10.69 -0.27 -12.18
CA ALA A 182 9.25 -0.14 -11.97
C ALA A 182 8.56 -0.01 -13.35
N GLN A 183 8.26 -1.16 -13.96
CA GLN A 183 7.68 -1.26 -15.30
C GLN A 183 6.18 -0.97 -15.34
N GLY A 184 5.54 -0.85 -14.18
CA GLY A 184 4.14 -0.46 -14.04
C GLY A 184 3.16 -1.58 -14.41
N ALA A 185 3.47 -2.80 -14.05
CA ALA A 185 2.51 -3.90 -14.04
C ALA A 185 1.31 -3.55 -13.15
N THR A 186 1.55 -2.79 -12.07
CA THR A 186 0.49 -2.20 -11.24
C THR A 186 0.66 -0.70 -11.02
N ALA A 187 -0.47 -0.04 -10.73
CA ALA A 187 -0.55 1.28 -10.15
C ALA A 187 -1.38 1.22 -8.87
N GLU A 188 -0.91 1.86 -7.80
CA GLU A 188 -1.40 1.64 -6.44
C GLU A 188 -1.63 2.97 -5.72
N TRP A 189 -2.69 3.06 -4.92
CA TRP A 189 -3.01 4.21 -4.07
C TRP A 189 -3.25 3.72 -2.65
N ILE A 190 -2.24 3.86 -1.79
CA ILE A 190 -2.15 3.09 -0.56
C ILE A 190 -2.12 4.01 0.66
N ILE A 191 -2.87 3.61 1.70
CA ILE A 191 -2.55 3.92 3.09
C ILE A 191 -1.72 2.77 3.65
N GLU A 192 -0.61 3.11 4.29
CA GLU A 192 0.24 2.15 4.96
C GLU A 192 0.36 2.48 6.44
N ALA A 193 0.19 1.47 7.29
CA ALA A 193 0.49 1.57 8.71
C ALA A 193 2.01 1.48 8.91
N GLY A 194 2.57 2.32 9.77
CA GLY A 194 3.99 2.30 10.06
C GLY A 194 4.45 0.95 10.61
N THR A 195 5.41 0.32 9.93
CA THR A 195 6.12 -0.83 10.48
C THR A 195 7.23 -0.33 11.39
N TYR A 196 7.23 -0.69 12.68
CA TYR A 196 8.39 -0.47 13.55
C TYR A 196 9.61 -1.15 12.93
N LEU A 197 10.55 -0.37 12.41
CA LEU A 197 11.79 -0.89 11.79
C LEU A 197 12.65 -1.70 12.79
N ASN A 198 12.39 -1.59 14.09
CA ASN A 198 13.08 -2.32 15.17
C ASN A 198 12.20 -3.38 15.88
N GLY A 199 10.95 -3.58 15.45
CA GLY A 199 10.09 -4.64 15.99
C GLY A 199 10.30 -5.98 15.25
N PRO A 200 10.06 -7.14 15.88
CA PRO A 200 10.01 -8.39 15.15
C PRO A 200 8.99 -8.24 14.02
N ARG A 201 9.40 -8.55 12.78
CA ARG A 201 8.50 -8.61 11.61
C ARG A 201 7.48 -9.73 11.84
N ASP A 202 6.44 -9.44 12.59
CA ASP A 202 5.46 -10.44 12.97
C ASP A 202 4.66 -10.83 11.73
N LYS A 203 4.74 -12.11 11.39
CA LYS A 203 4.04 -12.76 10.28
C LYS A 203 2.57 -12.96 10.63
N GLY A 204 1.87 -11.89 10.99
CA GLY A 204 0.42 -11.93 11.14
C GLY A 204 -0.19 -12.45 9.85
N LYS A 205 -0.99 -13.51 9.91
CA LYS A 205 -1.74 -13.98 8.74
C LYS A 205 -2.89 -13.00 8.49
N CYS A 206 -2.91 -12.31 7.34
CA CYS A 206 -4.10 -11.58 6.90
C CYS A 206 -5.15 -12.52 6.32
N SER A 207 -6.40 -12.07 6.36
CA SER A 207 -7.43 -12.51 5.43
C SER A 207 -7.08 -12.01 4.04
N LEU A 208 -7.29 -12.84 3.02
CA LEU A 208 -7.22 -12.44 1.63
C LEU A 208 -8.16 -11.23 1.39
N PRO A 209 -7.83 -10.30 0.47
CA PRO A 209 -8.78 -9.29 0.04
C PRO A 209 -10.11 -9.98 -0.30
N GLY A 210 -11.19 -9.52 0.34
CA GLY A 210 -12.53 -10.00 0.05
C GLY A 210 -13.01 -9.40 -1.26
N ASP A 211 -13.66 -10.23 -2.07
CA ASP A 211 -14.20 -9.92 -3.41
C ASP A 211 -14.90 -8.54 -3.46
N GLY A 212 -14.13 -7.52 -3.83
CA GLY A 212 -14.72 -6.29 -4.36
C GLY A 212 -15.31 -6.63 -5.72
N ASN A 213 -16.64 -6.61 -5.82
CA ASN A 213 -17.36 -6.77 -7.09
C ASN A 213 -16.75 -5.82 -8.15
N GLU A 214 -16.77 -6.21 -9.42
CA GLU A 214 -16.17 -5.43 -10.54
C GLU A 214 -16.64 -3.97 -10.58
N ASP A 215 -17.80 -3.69 -9.98
CA ASP A 215 -18.42 -2.37 -9.84
C ASP A 215 -17.93 -1.51 -8.65
N GLN A 216 -17.11 -2.05 -7.72
CA GLN A 216 -16.73 -1.36 -6.48
C GLN A 216 -15.23 -1.09 -6.31
N GLY A 217 -14.38 -1.59 -7.22
CA GLY A 217 -12.93 -1.50 -7.11
C GLY A 217 -12.42 -2.36 -5.94
N GLN A 218 -11.27 -2.99 -6.10
CA GLN A 218 -10.73 -3.86 -5.04
C GLN A 218 -10.50 -3.07 -3.75
N ILE A 219 -11.20 -3.49 -2.68
CA ILE A 219 -11.17 -2.89 -1.35
C ILE A 219 -10.19 -3.70 -0.51
N THR A 220 -9.05 -3.12 -0.16
CA THR A 220 -8.18 -3.68 0.88
C THR A 220 -8.48 -2.94 2.18
N ALA A 221 -8.67 -3.71 3.26
CA ALA A 221 -8.78 -3.23 4.62
C ALA A 221 -7.52 -3.65 5.38
N VAL A 222 -6.93 -2.76 6.19
CA VAL A 222 -5.92 -3.17 7.17
C VAL A 222 -6.65 -3.92 8.29
N LEU A 223 -6.62 -5.24 8.22
CA LEU A 223 -7.08 -6.13 9.28
C LEU A 223 -5.87 -6.60 10.08
N TRP A 224 -5.80 -6.20 11.34
CA TRP A 224 -4.89 -6.85 12.29
C TRP A 224 -5.61 -8.07 12.87
N ASN A 225 -5.20 -9.26 12.43
CA ASN A 225 -5.85 -10.52 12.76
C ASN A 225 -5.84 -10.86 14.28
N ASP A 226 -4.93 -10.24 15.04
CA ASP A 226 -4.85 -10.41 16.50
C ASP A 226 -5.93 -9.64 17.26
N THR A 227 -6.45 -8.54 16.72
CA THR A 227 -7.50 -7.72 17.35
C THR A 227 -8.88 -7.97 16.79
N LYS A 228 -8.99 -8.62 15.62
CA LYS A 228 -10.23 -8.68 14.82
C LYS A 228 -10.84 -7.29 14.66
N THR A 229 -10.00 -6.29 14.42
CA THR A 229 -10.44 -4.90 14.21
C THR A 229 -10.04 -4.48 12.81
N ILE A 230 -11.02 -3.97 12.05
CA ILE A 230 -10.76 -3.27 10.80
C ILE A 230 -10.38 -1.84 11.18
N TYR A 231 -9.24 -1.38 10.67
CA TYR A 231 -8.76 -0.03 10.91
C TYR A 231 -8.95 0.92 9.73
N THR A 232 -9.21 0.40 8.54
CA THR A 232 -9.44 1.21 7.36
C THR A 232 -10.56 0.63 6.50
N ARG A 233 -11.40 1.51 5.97
CA ARG A 233 -12.37 1.19 4.93
C ARG A 233 -12.02 2.01 3.70
N SER A 234 -11.75 1.34 2.59
CA SER A 234 -11.54 1.99 1.30
C SER A 234 -12.78 1.85 0.42
N SER A 235 -13.03 2.85 -0.42
CA SER A 235 -14.07 2.83 -1.45
C SER A 235 -13.61 3.59 -2.67
N THR A 236 -14.12 3.22 -3.84
CA THR A 236 -13.87 3.95 -5.08
C THR A 236 -15.19 4.41 -5.69
N LYS A 237 -15.21 5.64 -6.21
CA LYS A 237 -16.33 6.20 -6.96
C LYS A 237 -15.81 7.09 -8.08
N GLY A 238 -15.83 6.59 -9.31
CA GLY A 238 -15.25 7.30 -10.46
C GLY A 238 -13.74 7.43 -10.31
N ASP A 239 -13.25 8.67 -10.36
CA ASP A 239 -11.84 9.05 -10.19
C ASP A 239 -11.44 9.27 -8.71
N ARG A 240 -12.37 9.05 -7.77
CA ARG A 240 -12.13 9.24 -6.34
C ARG A 240 -11.88 7.92 -5.64
N VAL A 241 -10.80 7.89 -4.88
CA VAL A 241 -10.54 6.91 -3.83
C VAL A 241 -10.81 7.58 -2.49
N SER A 242 -11.59 6.94 -1.63
CA SER A 242 -11.82 7.41 -0.26
C SER A 242 -11.39 6.31 0.70
N ILE A 243 -10.49 6.66 1.62
CA ILE A 243 -10.00 5.76 2.65
C ILE A 243 -10.32 6.40 3.99
N GLU A 244 -11.13 5.73 4.79
CA GLU A 244 -11.58 6.17 6.11
C GLU A 244 -10.90 5.33 7.18
N TYR A 245 -10.41 5.98 8.25
CA TYR A 245 -10.00 5.28 9.46
C TYR A 245 -11.25 4.84 10.23
N VAL A 246 -11.34 3.56 10.54
CA VAL A 246 -12.44 2.96 11.30
C VAL A 246 -11.85 2.19 12.49
N GLU A 247 -12.63 1.90 13.52
CA GLU A 247 -12.24 0.97 14.60
C GLU A 247 -13.39 -0.02 14.83
N GLU A 248 -13.64 -0.87 13.85
CA GLU A 248 -14.80 -1.76 13.82
C GLU A 248 -14.41 -3.22 14.08
N HIS A 249 -15.21 -3.93 14.86
CA HIS A 249 -14.98 -5.35 15.08
C HIS A 249 -15.31 -6.16 13.81
N PHE A 250 -14.33 -6.91 13.30
CA PHE A 250 -14.50 -7.87 12.23
C PHE A 250 -15.14 -9.15 12.76
N SER A 251 -16.42 -9.34 12.45
CA SER A 251 -17.12 -10.61 12.63
C SER A 251 -17.26 -11.29 11.26
N PRO A 252 -16.48 -12.35 10.96
CA PRO A 252 -16.70 -13.12 9.74
C PRO A 252 -18.10 -13.72 9.78
N LYS A 253 -18.87 -13.53 8.71
CA LYS A 253 -20.10 -14.27 8.47
C LYS A 253 -19.77 -15.65 7.92
#